data_AF-W1PS00-F1
#
_entry.id   AF-W1PS00-F1
#
_cell.length_a   1.000
_cell.length_b   1.000
_cell.length_c   1.000
_cell.angle_alpha   90.00
_cell.angle_beta   90.00
_cell.angle_gamma   90.00
#
_symmetry.space_group_name_H-M   'P 1'
#
loop_
_entity.id
_entity.type
_entity.pdbx_description
1 polymer ?
#
loop_
_entity_poly.entity_id
_entity_poly.type
_entity_poly.pdbx_seq_one_letter_code
_entity_poly.pdbx_strand_id
1 'polypeptide(L)'
;MAELKALVRVSTVLVPTLAYSYTVIPRLSPKIPRLLAISPVLYLLFILPWQFSTVHLRSISAFFLTWLCCFKLVLLCYDIGPLSRPWSTSSFINFVAVTAFPIKVKEGDVRETQNKKKNDESSRKKTQPPHCGGRGGYIFKTVLNLAIKTSLLILIIFLYNYKHFYTSTTLLILYCFHIFLALEVVLGSWAVMAKLIVGSQLEPQFNKPYLSSSLKEFWGQRWNLIVTNMLRPTVYEPVLNLWGVSARAGRPPLGARVAALMATFVVSGLMHELMFYYMTGGQRPSWEVTLFFILHGLLTGIEVAIGRRIGESAYPRFPKVVRVPLTLGIVISTGSWLFFPPLTRSGADVKGIKEFDQVVEWSREWVGNMSFVGAWSKCFGD
;
A
#
# COMPACT_ATOMS: atom_id res chain seq x y z
N MET A 1 -20.50 -10.20 -14.56
CA MET A 1 -21.76 -9.64 -13.99
C MET A 1 -21.83 -9.69 -12.46
N ALA A 2 -21.47 -10.80 -11.79
CA ALA A 2 -21.53 -10.89 -10.33
C ALA A 2 -20.66 -9.84 -9.60
N GLU A 3 -19.40 -9.68 -10.02
CA GLU A 3 -18.49 -8.69 -9.42
C GLU A 3 -18.92 -7.23 -9.65
N LEU A 4 -19.56 -6.94 -10.78
CA LEU A 4 -20.12 -5.61 -11.03
C LEU A 4 -21.28 -5.31 -10.06
N LYS A 5 -22.16 -6.29 -9.81
CA LYS A 5 -23.21 -6.15 -8.80
C LYS A 5 -22.61 -5.98 -7.40
N ALA A 6 -21.54 -6.71 -7.07
CA ALA A 6 -20.82 -6.55 -5.80
C ALA A 6 -20.24 -5.14 -5.66
N LEU A 7 -19.60 -4.62 -6.71
CA LEU A 7 -19.05 -3.26 -6.73
C LEU A 7 -20.12 -2.20 -6.51
N VAL A 8 -21.28 -2.34 -7.15
CA VAL A 8 -22.43 -1.43 -6.93
C VAL A 8 -22.88 -1.50 -5.47
N ARG A 9 -23.10 -2.70 -4.91
CA ARG A 9 -23.48 -2.88 -3.50
C ARG A 9 -22.48 -2.22 -2.55
N VAL A 10 -21.20 -2.49 -2.75
CA VAL A 10 -20.13 -1.91 -1.93
C VAL A 10 -20.15 -0.39 -2.02
N SER A 11 -20.30 0.17 -3.22
CA SER A 11 -20.35 1.62 -3.45
C SER A 11 -21.57 2.27 -2.78
N THR A 12 -22.75 1.62 -2.87
CA THR A 12 -23.99 2.12 -2.25
C THR A 12 -23.94 2.18 -0.74
N VAL A 13 -23.12 1.35 -0.08
CA VAL A 13 -22.90 1.40 1.37
C VAL A 13 -21.74 2.34 1.72
N LEU A 14 -20.65 2.29 0.94
CA LEU A 14 -19.44 3.05 1.20
C LEU A 14 -19.67 4.57 1.11
N VAL A 15 -20.38 5.05 0.09
CA VAL A 15 -20.58 6.50 -0.12
C VAL A 15 -21.34 7.13 1.05
N PRO A 16 -22.51 6.62 1.49
CA PRO A 16 -23.19 7.14 2.68
C PRO A 16 -22.35 7.03 3.95
N THR A 17 -21.61 5.93 4.11
CA THR A 17 -20.72 5.71 5.27
C THR A 17 -19.62 6.77 5.36
N LEU A 18 -19.02 7.13 4.23
CA LEU A 18 -18.03 8.21 4.15
C LEU A 18 -18.67 9.59 4.30
N ALA A 19 -19.90 9.80 3.79
CA ALA A 19 -20.64 11.05 3.98
C ALA A 19 -21.00 11.28 5.46
N TYR A 20 -21.43 10.23 6.17
CA TYR A 20 -21.61 10.27 7.62
C TYR A 20 -20.30 10.62 8.33
N SER A 21 -19.20 9.95 7.95
CA SER A 21 -17.88 10.19 8.54
C SER A 21 -17.39 11.63 8.31
N TYR A 22 -17.68 12.20 7.14
CA TYR A 22 -17.33 13.58 6.79
C TYR A 22 -18.16 14.61 7.55
N THR A 23 -19.46 14.36 7.74
CA THR A 23 -20.38 15.36 8.28
C THR A 23 -20.55 15.28 9.79
N VAL A 24 -20.68 14.08 10.36
CA VAL A 24 -21.05 13.89 11.77
C VAL A 24 -19.82 13.86 12.69
N ILE A 25 -18.78 13.11 12.31
CA ILE A 25 -17.63 12.84 13.20
C ILE A 25 -16.90 14.12 13.62
N PRO A 26 -16.61 15.10 12.73
CA PRO A 26 -15.94 16.33 13.14
C PRO A 26 -16.73 17.19 14.14
N ARG A 27 -18.06 17.02 14.21
CA ARG A 27 -18.94 17.77 15.13
C ARG A 27 -18.92 17.24 16.55
N LEU A 28 -18.41 16.04 16.75
CA LEU A 28 -18.27 15.41 18.07
C LEU A 28 -16.93 15.81 18.70
N SER A 29 -16.89 15.78 20.03
CA SER A 29 -15.63 15.99 20.76
C SER A 29 -14.61 14.89 20.45
N PRO A 30 -13.31 15.21 20.36
CA PRO A 30 -12.29 14.25 19.94
C PRO A 30 -12.15 13.06 20.90
N LYS A 31 -11.50 11.99 20.43
CA LYS A 31 -11.22 10.74 21.13
C LYS A 31 -12.47 9.86 21.30
N ILE A 32 -12.91 9.61 22.53
CA ILE A 32 -13.90 8.57 22.86
C ILE A 32 -15.23 8.78 22.12
N PRO A 33 -15.85 9.98 22.10
CA PRO A 33 -17.15 10.16 21.44
C PRO A 33 -17.09 9.89 19.93
N ARG A 34 -16.03 10.35 19.26
CA ARG A 34 -15.78 10.02 17.84
C ARG A 34 -15.54 8.54 17.62
N LEU A 35 -14.79 7.87 18.50
CA LEU A 35 -14.54 6.42 18.40
C LEU A 35 -15.81 5.58 18.53
N LEU A 36 -16.69 5.95 19.45
CA LEU A 36 -17.99 5.30 19.59
C LEU A 36 -18.85 5.54 18.34
N ALA A 37 -18.90 6.77 17.84
CA ALA A 37 -19.67 7.14 16.66
C ALA A 37 -19.14 6.52 15.34
N ILE A 38 -17.83 6.23 15.24
CA ILE A 38 -17.23 5.58 14.07
C ILE A 38 -17.27 4.05 14.16
N SER A 39 -17.50 3.45 15.33
CA SER A 39 -17.45 2.00 15.49
C SER A 39 -18.36 1.23 14.50
N PRO A 40 -19.63 1.65 14.26
CA PRO A 40 -20.48 1.01 13.24
C PRO A 40 -19.91 1.14 11.82
N VAL A 41 -19.29 2.29 11.51
CA VAL A 41 -18.63 2.53 10.22
C VAL A 41 -17.47 1.57 10.03
N LEU A 42 -16.62 1.41 11.06
CA LEU A 42 -15.49 0.48 11.00
C LEU A 42 -15.99 -0.94 10.73
N TYR A 43 -16.99 -1.40 11.49
CA TYR A 43 -17.60 -2.73 11.29
C TYR A 43 -18.08 -2.97 9.86
N LEU A 44 -18.78 -1.99 9.26
CA LEU A 44 -19.19 -2.08 7.85
C LEU A 44 -17.98 -2.20 6.92
N LEU A 45 -16.93 -1.39 7.11
CA LEU A 45 -15.72 -1.46 6.29
C LEU A 45 -15.04 -2.83 6.34
N PHE A 46 -15.06 -3.53 7.48
CA PHE A 46 -14.56 -4.92 7.59
C PHE A 46 -15.43 -5.94 6.83
N ILE A 47 -16.73 -5.72 6.67
CA ILE A 47 -17.61 -6.68 5.99
C ILE A 47 -17.61 -6.49 4.48
N LEU A 48 -17.49 -5.25 4.00
CA LEU A 48 -17.64 -4.92 2.58
C LEU A 48 -16.76 -5.75 1.61
N PRO A 49 -15.50 -6.08 1.92
CA PRO A 49 -14.68 -6.91 1.02
C PRO A 49 -15.32 -8.27 0.70
N TRP A 50 -16.10 -8.85 1.62
CA TRP A 50 -16.76 -10.15 1.43
C TRP A 50 -17.84 -10.14 0.35
N GLN A 51 -18.24 -8.97 -0.16
CA GLN A 51 -19.16 -8.89 -1.28
C GLN A 51 -18.52 -9.39 -2.59
N PHE A 52 -17.19 -9.34 -2.70
CA PHE A 52 -16.46 -9.82 -3.87
C PHE A 52 -16.19 -11.33 -3.78
N SER A 53 -16.40 -12.06 -4.88
CA SER A 53 -16.19 -13.53 -4.93
C SER A 53 -14.79 -13.91 -5.38
N THR A 54 -14.16 -13.05 -6.19
CA THR A 54 -12.77 -13.18 -6.63
C THR A 54 -11.79 -12.85 -5.51
N VAL A 55 -10.66 -13.57 -5.49
CA VAL A 55 -9.58 -13.36 -4.53
C VAL A 55 -9.00 -11.96 -4.71
N HIS A 56 -8.75 -11.53 -5.95
CA HIS A 56 -8.11 -10.23 -6.20
C HIS A 56 -8.97 -9.05 -5.77
N LEU A 57 -10.24 -8.97 -6.19
CA LEU A 57 -11.10 -7.84 -5.83
C LEU A 57 -11.37 -7.80 -4.33
N ARG A 58 -11.57 -8.95 -3.71
CA ARG A 58 -11.72 -9.05 -2.25
C ARG A 58 -10.47 -8.55 -1.53
N SER A 59 -9.28 -8.97 -1.96
CA SER A 59 -8.01 -8.61 -1.32
C SER A 59 -7.67 -7.13 -1.51
N ILE A 60 -7.87 -6.60 -2.72
CA ILE A 60 -7.70 -5.18 -3.03
C ILE A 60 -8.69 -4.36 -2.19
N SER A 61 -9.97 -4.73 -2.19
CA SER A 61 -10.99 -4.06 -1.37
C SER A 61 -10.65 -4.13 0.12
N ALA A 62 -10.15 -5.26 0.61
CA ALA A 62 -9.75 -5.41 2.01
C ALA A 62 -8.62 -4.44 2.38
N PHE A 63 -7.56 -4.38 1.57
CA PHE A 63 -6.45 -3.46 1.79
C PHE A 63 -6.92 -1.99 1.85
N PHE A 64 -7.75 -1.55 0.90
CA PHE A 64 -8.22 -0.16 0.87
C PHE A 64 -9.23 0.14 2.00
N LEU A 65 -10.23 -0.71 2.21
CA LEU A 65 -11.32 -0.43 3.16
C LEU A 65 -10.95 -0.75 4.60
N THR A 66 -10.44 -1.95 4.87
CA THR A 66 -10.22 -2.41 6.25
C THR A 66 -8.92 -1.92 6.82
N TRP A 67 -7.93 -1.64 5.98
CA TRP A 67 -6.65 -1.11 6.41
C TRP A 67 -6.59 0.41 6.24
N LEU A 68 -6.57 0.92 5.01
CA LEU A 68 -6.32 2.35 4.79
C LEU A 68 -7.46 3.23 5.32
N CYS A 69 -8.71 2.97 4.93
CA CYS A 69 -9.85 3.78 5.37
C CYS A 69 -10.02 3.70 6.89
N CYS A 70 -10.08 2.49 7.47
CA CYS A 70 -10.22 2.32 8.92
C CYS A 70 -9.14 3.08 9.70
N PHE A 71 -7.86 2.93 9.33
CA PHE A 71 -6.77 3.57 10.06
C PHE A 71 -6.85 5.10 9.95
N LYS A 72 -7.20 5.66 8.79
CA LYS A 72 -7.38 7.11 8.64
C LYS A 72 -8.59 7.63 9.40
N LEU A 73 -9.70 6.90 9.44
CA LEU A 73 -10.88 7.28 10.22
C LEU A 73 -10.63 7.21 11.73
N VAL A 74 -9.84 6.23 12.19
CA VAL A 74 -9.38 6.20 13.59
C VAL A 74 -8.51 7.41 13.87
N LEU A 75 -7.56 7.77 13.00
CA LEU A 75 -6.75 8.99 13.17
C LEU A 75 -7.59 10.27 13.21
N LEU A 76 -8.64 10.38 12.39
CA LEU A 76 -9.60 11.48 12.41
C LEU A 76 -10.29 11.62 13.78
N CYS A 77 -10.54 10.51 14.48
CA CYS A 77 -11.12 10.56 15.82
C CYS A 77 -10.20 11.28 16.83
N TYR A 78 -8.89 11.28 16.60
CA TYR A 78 -7.89 11.94 17.43
C TYR A 78 -7.44 13.32 16.90
N ASP A 79 -8.06 13.84 15.83
CA ASP A 79 -7.62 15.06 15.12
C ASP A 79 -6.18 14.96 14.57
N ILE A 80 -5.72 13.75 14.25
CA ILE A 80 -4.38 13.49 13.72
C ILE A 80 -4.49 12.95 12.29
N GLY A 81 -3.42 13.06 11.51
CA GLY A 81 -3.31 12.39 10.22
C GLY A 81 -3.82 13.23 9.04
N PRO A 82 -3.97 12.61 7.86
CA PRO A 82 -4.24 13.35 6.64
C PRO A 82 -5.68 13.87 6.53
N LEU A 83 -6.64 13.26 7.23
CA LEU A 83 -8.05 13.67 7.18
C LEU A 83 -8.35 14.93 8.00
N SER A 84 -7.57 15.22 9.03
CA SER A 84 -7.74 16.42 9.88
C SER A 84 -7.17 17.70 9.26
N ARG A 85 -6.69 17.63 8.00
CA ARG A 85 -6.08 18.77 7.30
C ARG A 85 -7.15 19.61 6.58
N PRO A 86 -7.01 20.95 6.53
CA PRO A 86 -8.00 21.83 5.91
C PRO A 86 -8.33 21.51 4.46
N TRP A 87 -7.33 21.08 3.67
CA TRP A 87 -7.55 20.69 2.27
C TRP A 87 -8.37 19.41 2.11
N SER A 88 -8.24 18.46 3.04
CA SER A 88 -9.01 17.21 3.03
C SER A 88 -10.47 17.48 3.39
N THR A 89 -10.72 18.43 4.29
CA THR A 89 -12.07 18.77 4.75
C THR A 89 -12.78 19.78 3.84
N SER A 90 -12.08 20.42 2.90
CA SER A 90 -12.65 21.47 2.06
C SER A 90 -13.72 21.00 1.08
N SER A 91 -13.70 19.72 0.70
CA SER A 91 -14.75 19.11 -0.12
C SER A 91 -14.93 17.64 0.21
N PHE A 92 -16.14 17.13 -0.01
CA PHE A 92 -16.42 15.71 0.15
C PHE A 92 -15.55 14.84 -0.77
N ILE A 93 -15.26 15.30 -1.99
CA ILE A 93 -14.39 14.58 -2.94
C ILE A 93 -12.96 14.46 -2.40
N ASN A 94 -12.39 15.54 -1.84
CA ASN A 94 -11.06 15.50 -1.24
C ASN A 94 -11.05 14.56 -0.03
N PHE A 95 -12.08 14.62 0.81
CA PHE A 95 -12.21 13.73 1.96
C PHE A 95 -12.25 12.25 1.53
N VAL A 96 -13.09 11.90 0.56
CA VAL A 96 -13.19 10.54 0.02
C VAL A 96 -11.87 10.11 -0.59
N ALA A 97 -11.23 10.96 -1.39
CA ALA A 97 -9.96 10.64 -2.02
C ALA A 97 -8.84 10.40 -1.00
N VAL A 98 -8.72 11.24 0.03
CA VAL A 98 -7.73 11.06 1.10
C VAL A 98 -8.05 9.84 1.94
N THR A 99 -9.33 9.53 2.16
CA THR A 99 -9.73 8.35 2.94
C THR A 99 -9.39 7.08 2.16
N ALA A 100 -9.87 6.98 0.92
CA ALA A 100 -9.74 5.80 0.08
C ALA A 100 -8.32 5.60 -0.46
N PHE A 101 -7.58 6.65 -0.82
CA PHE A 101 -6.30 6.52 -1.52
C PHE A 101 -5.11 6.97 -0.67
N PRO A 102 -3.90 6.42 -0.91
CA PRO A 102 -2.69 6.81 -0.20
C PRO A 102 -2.12 8.13 -0.73
N ILE A 103 -2.88 9.21 -0.52
CA ILE A 103 -2.54 10.57 -0.93
C ILE A 103 -1.82 11.29 0.21
N LYS A 104 -0.67 11.90 -0.09
CA LYS A 104 -0.03 12.90 0.77
C LYS A 104 -0.56 14.28 0.42
N VAL A 105 -1.33 14.85 1.33
CA VAL A 105 -1.70 16.27 1.29
C VAL A 105 -0.44 17.08 1.60
N LYS A 106 0.00 18.01 0.76
CA LYS A 106 1.12 18.91 1.11
C LYS A 106 0.56 20.16 1.81
N GLU A 107 1.27 20.68 2.81
CA GLU A 107 0.88 21.89 3.56
C GLU A 107 0.76 23.15 2.69
N GLY A 108 1.25 23.13 1.44
CA GLY A 108 1.23 24.25 0.49
C GLY A 108 0.03 24.31 -0.47
N ASP A 109 -0.80 23.26 -0.58
CA ASP A 109 -1.82 23.16 -1.64
C ASP A 109 -3.00 24.13 -1.50
N VAL A 110 -3.08 24.90 -0.40
CA VAL A 110 -4.08 25.97 -0.20
C VAL A 110 -3.54 27.35 -0.63
N ARG A 111 -2.21 27.57 -0.64
CA ARG A 111 -1.62 28.89 -0.94
C ARG A 111 -1.47 29.18 -2.43
N GLU A 112 -1.44 28.17 -3.30
CA GLU A 112 -1.25 28.37 -4.74
C GLU A 112 -2.50 28.83 -5.50
N THR A 113 -3.71 28.69 -4.93
CA THR A 113 -4.94 29.11 -5.62
C THR A 113 -5.26 30.60 -5.46
N GLN A 114 -4.72 31.26 -4.43
CA GLN A 114 -4.97 32.70 -4.20
C GLN A 114 -3.82 33.64 -4.62
N ASN A 115 -2.57 33.15 -4.71
CA ASN A 115 -1.42 34.01 -5.00
C ASN A 115 -0.99 34.09 -6.47
N LYS A 116 -1.72 33.45 -7.39
CA LYS A 116 -1.38 33.44 -8.83
C LYS A 116 -1.62 34.77 -9.57
N LYS A 117 -1.88 35.87 -8.85
CA LYS A 117 -2.11 37.20 -9.42
C LYS A 117 -1.17 38.31 -8.93
N LYS A 118 -0.13 38.04 -8.13
CA LYS A 118 0.66 39.16 -7.56
C LYS A 118 2.18 39.12 -7.52
N ASN A 119 2.87 38.01 -7.71
CA ASN A 119 4.34 38.02 -7.63
C ASN A 119 4.97 37.35 -8.85
N ASP A 120 4.91 38.06 -9.98
CA ASP A 120 6.06 38.06 -10.89
C ASP A 120 7.12 38.98 -10.26
N GLU A 121 8.37 38.58 -10.40
CA GLU A 121 9.60 39.22 -9.90
C GLU A 121 10.03 38.90 -8.46
N SER A 122 11.32 38.56 -8.36
CA SER A 122 12.11 38.34 -7.15
C SER A 122 12.01 36.96 -6.48
N SER A 123 12.84 36.02 -6.95
CA SER A 123 13.96 35.44 -6.15
C SER A 123 14.50 34.16 -6.78
N ARG A 124 15.69 34.27 -7.37
CA ARG A 124 16.43 33.20 -8.06
C ARG A 124 17.46 32.58 -7.09
N LYS A 125 17.57 31.24 -7.14
CA LYS A 125 18.67 30.34 -6.70
C LYS A 125 18.53 29.62 -5.33
N LYS A 126 18.19 28.33 -5.39
CA LYS A 126 19.07 27.21 -5.01
C LYS A 126 18.57 25.86 -5.58
N THR A 127 19.30 25.41 -6.61
CA THR A 127 19.66 24.03 -7.02
C THR A 127 18.63 22.89 -6.86
N GLN A 128 17.81 22.71 -7.89
CA GLN A 128 17.39 21.40 -8.42
C GLN A 128 17.42 21.50 -9.95
N PRO A 129 17.76 20.43 -10.70
CA PRO A 129 17.74 20.49 -12.17
C PRO A 129 16.32 20.83 -12.64
N PRO A 130 16.17 21.63 -13.71
CA PRO A 130 14.86 22.01 -14.20
C PRO A 130 14.18 20.75 -14.72
N HIS A 131 13.16 20.26 -14.01
CA HIS A 131 12.25 19.26 -14.54
C HIS A 131 11.39 19.93 -15.63
N CYS A 132 11.97 20.08 -16.82
CA CYS A 132 11.28 20.36 -18.07
C CYS A 132 10.47 19.12 -18.47
N GLY A 133 9.38 18.87 -17.74
CA GLY A 133 8.39 17.87 -18.09
C GLY A 133 7.03 18.42 -17.71
N GLY A 134 6.30 18.97 -18.70
CA GLY A 134 4.93 19.39 -18.49
C GLY A 134 4.09 18.28 -17.86
N ARG A 135 2.93 18.62 -17.29
CA ARG A 135 2.00 17.67 -16.63
C ARG A 135 1.80 16.38 -17.45
N GLY A 136 1.75 16.49 -18.78
CA GLY A 136 1.71 15.36 -19.73
C GLY A 136 2.94 14.45 -19.72
N GLY A 137 4.16 14.99 -19.64
CA GLY A 137 5.40 14.21 -19.63
C GLY A 137 5.58 13.34 -18.39
N TYR A 138 5.13 13.80 -17.22
CA TYR A 138 5.12 12.97 -16.01
C TYR A 138 4.09 11.84 -16.12
N ILE A 139 2.87 12.16 -16.59
CA ILE A 139 1.80 11.16 -16.72
C ILE A 139 2.23 10.09 -17.71
N PHE A 140 2.79 10.47 -18.86
CA PHE A 140 3.34 9.54 -19.84
C PHE A 140 4.40 8.62 -19.22
N LYS A 141 5.40 9.16 -18.50
CA LYS A 141 6.41 8.34 -17.81
C LYS A 141 5.81 7.37 -16.80
N THR A 142 4.78 7.80 -16.07
CA THR A 142 4.11 6.98 -15.06
C THR A 142 3.32 5.84 -15.71
N VAL A 143 2.55 6.15 -16.76
CA VAL A 143 1.78 5.18 -17.55
C VAL A 143 2.72 4.18 -18.25
N LEU A 144 3.84 4.65 -18.81
CA LEU A 144 4.83 3.79 -19.43
C LEU A 144 5.47 2.82 -18.42
N ASN A 145 5.86 3.32 -17.24
CA ASN A 145 6.39 2.46 -16.17
C ASN A 145 5.35 1.43 -15.70
N LEU A 146 4.09 1.86 -15.58
CA LEU A 146 2.99 0.96 -15.24
C LEU A 146 2.80 -0.12 -16.32
N ALA A 147 2.82 0.27 -17.60
CA ALA A 147 2.71 -0.66 -18.72
C ALA A 147 3.86 -1.70 -18.73
N ILE A 148 5.10 -1.27 -18.52
CA ILE A 148 6.26 -2.17 -18.42
C ILE A 148 6.06 -3.18 -17.28
N LYS A 149 5.65 -2.71 -16.10
CA LYS A 149 5.40 -3.57 -14.93
C LYS A 149 4.25 -4.55 -15.18
N THR A 150 3.18 -4.10 -15.84
CA THR A 150 2.06 -4.97 -16.24
C THR A 150 2.52 -6.05 -17.22
N SER A 151 3.33 -5.70 -18.23
CA SER A 151 3.89 -6.69 -19.16
C SER A 151 4.78 -7.72 -18.46
N LEU A 152 5.61 -7.27 -17.49
CA LEU A 152 6.41 -8.19 -16.68
C LEU A 152 5.54 -9.09 -15.79
N LEU A 153 4.44 -8.58 -15.25
CA LEU A 153 3.49 -9.37 -14.47
C LEU A 153 2.81 -10.43 -15.35
N ILE A 154 2.39 -10.07 -16.57
CA ILE A 154 1.83 -11.02 -17.56
C ILE A 154 2.85 -12.10 -17.91
N LEU A 155 4.13 -11.73 -18.09
CA LEU A 155 5.19 -12.71 -18.31
C LEU A 155 5.32 -13.68 -17.14
N ILE A 156 5.30 -13.20 -15.90
CA ILE A 156 5.33 -14.05 -14.71
C ILE A 156 4.13 -14.99 -14.66
N ILE A 157 2.93 -14.48 -14.96
CA ILE A 157 1.70 -15.28 -15.04
C ILE A 157 1.90 -16.42 -16.05
N PHE A 158 2.41 -16.12 -17.24
CA PHE A 158 2.72 -17.11 -18.25
C PHE A 158 3.74 -18.17 -17.79
N LEU A 159 4.76 -17.77 -17.03
CA LEU A 159 5.77 -18.70 -16.49
C LEU A 159 5.17 -19.73 -15.53
N TYR A 160 4.05 -19.44 -14.86
CA TYR A 160 3.39 -20.45 -14.00
C TYR A 160 2.85 -21.66 -14.77
N ASN A 161 2.63 -21.56 -16.09
CA ASN A 161 2.26 -22.71 -16.92
C ASN A 161 3.37 -23.78 -16.94
N TYR A 162 4.61 -23.40 -16.68
CA TYR A 162 5.77 -24.29 -16.63
C TYR A 162 6.21 -24.62 -15.21
N LYS A 163 5.36 -24.36 -14.20
CA LYS A 163 5.70 -24.56 -12.78
C LYS A 163 6.16 -25.97 -12.42
N HIS A 164 5.73 -26.99 -13.18
CA HIS A 164 6.10 -28.39 -12.96
C HIS A 164 7.60 -28.65 -13.21
N PHE A 165 8.29 -27.79 -13.95
CA PHE A 165 9.74 -27.89 -14.19
C PHE A 165 10.57 -27.15 -13.14
N TYR A 166 9.94 -26.42 -12.22
CA TYR A 166 10.63 -25.53 -11.30
C TYR A 166 10.95 -26.20 -9.97
N THR A 167 12.13 -25.90 -9.43
CA THR A 167 12.45 -26.24 -8.03
C THR A 167 11.64 -25.36 -7.08
N SER A 168 11.50 -25.79 -5.82
CA SER A 168 10.82 -25.01 -4.77
C SER A 168 11.42 -23.61 -4.61
N THR A 169 12.74 -23.47 -4.76
CA THR A 169 13.42 -22.17 -4.69
C THR A 169 13.07 -21.27 -5.88
N THR A 170 13.02 -21.83 -7.10
CA THR A 170 12.63 -21.08 -8.30
C THR A 170 11.19 -20.58 -8.17
N LEU A 171 10.28 -21.42 -7.69
CA LEU A 171 8.88 -21.06 -7.44
C LEU A 171 8.75 -19.94 -6.41
N LEU A 172 9.50 -20.02 -5.32
CA LEU A 172 9.52 -18.98 -4.29
C LEU A 172 9.98 -17.63 -4.86
N ILE A 173 11.06 -17.62 -5.65
CA ILE A 173 11.55 -16.41 -6.31
C ILE A 173 10.47 -15.84 -7.23
N LEU A 174 9.81 -16.69 -8.00
CA LEU A 174 8.71 -16.29 -8.88
C LEU A 174 7.55 -15.67 -8.10
N TYR A 175 7.14 -16.27 -6.97
CA TYR A 175 6.11 -15.69 -6.09
C TYR A 175 6.53 -14.34 -5.49
N CYS A 176 7.79 -14.18 -5.09
CA CYS A 176 8.30 -12.90 -4.60
C CYS A 176 8.18 -11.79 -5.66
N PHE A 177 8.57 -12.09 -6.92
CA PHE A 177 8.43 -11.14 -8.02
C PHE A 177 6.96 -10.89 -8.37
N HIS A 178 6.11 -11.91 -8.35
CA HIS A 178 4.67 -11.78 -8.56
C HIS A 178 4.09 -10.78 -7.57
N ILE A 179 4.22 -11.01 -6.26
CA ILE A 179 3.64 -10.14 -5.23
C ILE A 179 4.15 -8.71 -5.37
N PHE A 180 5.46 -8.54 -5.59
CA PHE A 180 6.06 -7.22 -5.76
C PHE A 180 5.46 -6.47 -6.97
N LEU A 181 5.39 -7.13 -8.14
CA LEU A 181 4.85 -6.50 -9.35
C LEU A 181 3.34 -6.29 -9.27
N ALA A 182 2.58 -7.23 -8.70
CA ALA A 182 1.15 -7.09 -8.54
C ALA A 182 0.80 -5.89 -7.64
N LEU A 183 1.49 -5.71 -6.52
CA LEU A 183 1.31 -4.54 -5.65
C LEU A 183 1.68 -3.23 -6.37
N GLU A 184 2.79 -3.22 -7.11
CA GLU A 184 3.22 -2.06 -7.91
C GLU A 184 2.18 -1.69 -9.00
N VAL A 185 1.62 -2.68 -9.70
CA VAL A 185 0.61 -2.45 -10.73
C VAL A 185 -0.69 -1.94 -10.13
N VAL A 186 -1.21 -2.60 -9.09
CA VAL A 186 -2.45 -2.19 -8.42
C VAL A 186 -2.32 -0.78 -7.84
N LEU A 187 -1.31 -0.54 -7.01
CA LEU A 187 -1.16 0.75 -6.33
C LEU A 187 -0.73 1.87 -7.29
N GLY A 188 0.05 1.55 -8.32
CA GLY A 188 0.40 2.46 -9.40
C GLY A 188 -0.82 2.88 -10.22
N SER A 189 -1.76 1.97 -10.47
CA SER A 189 -3.01 2.27 -11.18
C SER A 189 -3.88 3.25 -10.37
N TRP A 190 -4.03 2.99 -9.07
CA TRP A 190 -4.71 3.93 -8.16
C TRP A 190 -4.00 5.27 -8.04
N ALA A 191 -2.67 5.29 -8.13
CA ALA A 191 -1.89 6.53 -8.15
C ALA A 191 -2.20 7.41 -9.37
N VAL A 192 -2.31 6.80 -10.55
CA VAL A 192 -2.71 7.51 -11.77
C VAL A 192 -4.15 8.03 -11.62
N MET A 193 -5.08 7.20 -11.16
CA MET A 193 -6.48 7.61 -10.96
C MET A 193 -6.63 8.80 -10.00
N ALA A 194 -6.02 8.72 -8.83
CA ALA A 194 -6.12 9.80 -7.84
C ALA A 194 -5.42 11.09 -8.32
N LYS A 195 -4.35 10.98 -9.12
CA LYS A 195 -3.76 12.15 -9.78
C LYS A 195 -4.70 12.78 -10.81
N LEU A 196 -5.45 11.98 -11.57
CA LEU A 196 -6.41 12.49 -12.56
C LEU A 196 -7.62 13.16 -11.90
N ILE A 197 -8.14 12.59 -10.82
CA ILE A 197 -9.35 13.09 -10.15
C ILE A 197 -9.05 14.30 -9.27
N VAL A 198 -7.93 14.28 -8.52
CA VAL A 198 -7.66 15.26 -7.45
C VAL A 198 -6.39 16.09 -7.70
N GLY A 199 -5.62 15.78 -8.75
CA GLY A 199 -4.38 16.49 -9.07
C GLY A 199 -3.21 16.20 -8.12
N SER A 200 -3.44 15.45 -7.04
CA SER A 200 -2.45 15.14 -6.00
C SER A 200 -1.49 14.02 -6.44
N GLN A 201 -0.24 14.11 -6.00
CA GLN A 201 0.74 13.04 -6.20
C GLN A 201 0.61 11.99 -5.10
N LEU A 202 0.60 10.71 -5.48
CA LEU A 202 0.66 9.61 -4.52
C LEU A 202 2.09 9.35 -4.09
N GLU A 203 2.21 8.76 -2.92
CA GLU A 203 3.50 8.30 -2.41
C GLU A 203 4.08 7.19 -3.27
N PRO A 204 5.41 7.17 -3.50
CA PRO A 204 6.05 5.98 -4.04
C PRO A 204 5.81 4.83 -3.06
N GLN A 205 5.23 3.74 -3.53
CA GLN A 205 4.88 2.60 -2.66
C GLN A 205 6.12 1.78 -2.30
N PHE A 206 7.06 1.68 -3.24
CA PHE A 206 8.32 1.01 -3.07
C PHE A 206 9.48 1.93 -3.46
N ASN A 207 10.61 1.74 -2.78
CA ASN A 207 11.86 2.43 -3.10
C ASN A 207 12.99 1.43 -3.25
N LYS A 208 13.00 0.72 -4.39
CA LYS A 208 14.03 -0.28 -4.75
C LYS A 208 14.35 -1.23 -3.58
N PRO A 209 13.38 -2.04 -3.10
CA PRO A 209 13.53 -2.88 -1.92
C PRO A 209 14.65 -3.94 -2.06
N TYR A 210 14.97 -4.33 -3.28
CA TYR A 210 16.09 -5.22 -3.60
C TYR A 210 17.48 -4.61 -3.36
N LEU A 211 17.58 -3.31 -3.02
CA LEU A 211 18.84 -2.65 -2.64
C LEU A 211 18.97 -2.44 -1.12
N SER A 212 18.11 -3.08 -0.32
CA SER A 212 18.10 -2.91 1.13
C SER A 212 19.33 -3.55 1.76
N SER A 213 20.13 -2.74 2.45
CA SER A 213 21.34 -3.19 3.14
C SER A 213 21.10 -3.60 4.60
N SER A 214 19.86 -3.47 5.08
CA SER A 214 19.44 -3.95 6.40
C SER A 214 17.92 -4.13 6.48
N LEU A 215 17.43 -4.81 7.52
CA LEU A 215 16.00 -5.05 7.72
C LEU A 215 15.27 -3.75 8.08
N LYS A 216 15.91 -2.89 8.88
CA LYS A 216 15.41 -1.55 9.17
C LYS A 216 15.20 -0.73 7.89
N GLU A 217 16.16 -0.79 6.96
CA GLU A 217 16.06 -0.09 5.67
C GLU A 217 14.97 -0.71 4.80
N PHE A 218 14.89 -2.04 4.74
CA PHE A 218 13.87 -2.77 3.99
C PHE A 218 12.46 -2.36 4.43
N TRP A 219 12.11 -2.58 5.70
CA TRP A 219 10.76 -2.34 6.22
C TRP A 219 10.43 -0.86 6.40
N GLY A 220 11.40 -0.05 6.82
CA GLY A 220 11.14 1.35 7.18
C GLY A 220 11.22 2.34 6.03
N GLN A 221 11.92 2.00 4.93
CA GLN A 221 12.29 2.99 3.91
C GLN A 221 12.09 2.52 2.47
N ARG A 222 11.86 1.22 2.23
CA ARG A 222 11.86 0.68 0.86
C ARG A 222 10.68 -0.22 0.51
N TRP A 223 10.15 -0.96 1.46
CA TRP A 223 9.02 -1.86 1.27
C TRP A 223 7.71 -1.22 1.76
N ASN A 224 6.70 -1.21 0.90
CA ASN A 224 5.32 -0.78 1.19
C ASN A 224 5.23 0.48 2.10
N LEU A 225 5.73 1.60 1.58
CA LEU A 225 5.79 2.87 2.30
C LEU A 225 4.40 3.41 2.69
N ILE A 226 3.35 2.99 1.98
CA ILE A 226 1.97 3.31 2.34
C ILE A 226 1.65 2.75 3.72
N VAL A 227 1.91 1.46 3.94
CA VAL A 227 1.68 0.80 5.23
C VAL A 227 2.55 1.42 6.30
N THR A 228 3.84 1.65 6.02
CA THR A 228 4.76 2.29 6.98
C THR A 228 4.27 3.70 7.40
N ASN A 229 3.76 4.49 6.45
CA ASN A 229 3.24 5.83 6.74
C ASN A 229 1.86 5.83 7.40
N MET A 230 1.10 4.74 7.27
CA MET A 230 -0.12 4.54 8.04
C MET A 230 0.16 4.07 9.47
N LEU A 231 1.07 3.12 9.66
CA LEU A 231 1.42 2.55 10.96
C LEU A 231 2.16 3.52 11.87
N ARG A 232 2.92 4.46 11.30
CA ARG A 232 3.67 5.46 12.06
C ARG A 232 2.78 6.32 12.98
N PRO A 233 1.78 7.06 12.48
CA PRO A 233 0.90 7.87 13.32
C PRO A 233 -0.14 7.03 14.09
N THR A 234 -0.48 5.82 13.65
CA THR A 234 -1.50 4.99 14.31
C THR A 234 -0.96 4.12 15.44
N VAL A 235 0.30 3.70 15.37
CA VAL A 235 0.89 2.75 16.33
C VAL A 235 2.21 3.27 16.88
N TYR A 236 3.19 3.53 16.01
CA TYR A 236 4.56 3.83 16.44
C TYR A 236 4.64 5.10 17.31
N GLU A 237 4.07 6.21 16.84
CA GLU A 237 4.08 7.49 17.57
C GLU A 237 3.25 7.44 18.87
N PRO A 238 2.01 6.90 18.88
CA PRO A 238 1.27 6.69 20.12
C PRO A 238 2.02 5.88 21.16
N VAL A 239 2.67 4.77 20.77
CA VAL A 239 3.44 3.94 21.71
C VAL A 239 4.66 4.68 22.27
N LEU A 240 5.34 5.50 21.47
CA LEU A 240 6.40 6.37 21.98
C LEU A 240 5.86 7.42 22.98
N ASN A 241 4.71 8.02 22.68
CA ASN A 241 4.09 9.01 23.55
C ASN A 241 3.66 8.42 24.90
N LEU A 242 3.24 7.14 24.95
CA LEU A 242 2.96 6.42 26.20
C LEU A 242 4.19 6.27 27.10
N TRP A 243 5.38 6.29 26.51
CA TRP A 243 6.66 6.30 27.23
C TRP A 243 7.11 7.71 27.65
N GLY A 244 6.26 8.73 27.48
CA GLY A 244 6.60 10.13 27.75
C GLY A 244 7.56 10.74 26.72
N VAL A 245 7.77 10.08 25.58
CA VAL A 245 8.74 10.50 24.57
C VAL A 245 8.00 11.01 23.35
N SER A 246 8.04 12.32 23.14
CA SER A 246 7.58 12.87 21.87
C SER A 246 8.50 12.42 20.75
N ALA A 247 7.93 11.91 19.65
CA ALA A 247 8.68 11.59 18.44
C ALA A 247 9.48 12.79 17.88
N ARG A 248 9.14 14.02 18.32
CA ARG A 248 9.81 15.28 17.95
C ARG A 248 10.87 15.74 18.96
N ALA A 249 10.95 15.14 20.15
CA ALA A 249 11.81 15.58 21.25
C ALA A 249 13.24 14.96 21.25
N GLY A 250 13.75 14.59 20.06
CA GLY A 250 15.10 14.04 19.91
C GLY A 250 15.15 12.51 19.81
N ARG A 251 16.30 11.91 20.15
CA ARG A 251 16.52 10.46 20.00
C ARG A 251 15.83 9.70 21.16
N PRO A 252 14.78 8.89 20.90
CA PRO A 252 14.10 8.17 21.97
C PRO A 252 15.03 7.19 22.69
N PRO A 253 14.75 6.87 23.98
CA PRO A 253 15.38 5.75 24.68
C PRO A 253 15.27 4.46 23.86
N LEU A 254 16.28 3.59 23.96
CA LEU A 254 16.30 2.35 23.19
C LEU A 254 15.08 1.47 23.49
N GLY A 255 14.70 1.32 24.76
CA GLY A 255 13.53 0.56 25.18
C GLY A 255 12.24 1.05 24.53
N ALA A 256 11.95 2.35 24.62
CA ALA A 256 10.78 2.96 23.99
C ALA A 256 10.76 2.76 22.46
N ARG A 257 11.92 2.92 21.81
CA ARG A 257 12.06 2.72 20.35
C ARG A 257 11.80 1.27 19.93
N VAL A 258 12.35 0.31 20.66
CA VAL A 258 12.16 -1.12 20.39
C VAL A 258 10.71 -1.52 20.69
N ALA A 259 10.12 -1.03 21.77
CA ALA A 259 8.72 -1.28 22.10
C ALA A 259 7.77 -0.75 21.01
N ALA A 260 7.96 0.50 20.57
CA ALA A 260 7.17 1.09 19.48
C ALA A 260 7.36 0.34 18.15
N LEU A 261 8.58 -0.12 17.86
CA LEU A 261 8.86 -0.96 16.70
C LEU A 261 8.13 -2.30 16.79
N MET A 262 8.25 -3.02 17.91
CA MET A 262 7.59 -4.30 18.13
C MET A 262 6.07 -4.18 18.02
N ALA A 263 5.47 -3.17 18.66
CA ALA A 263 4.04 -2.91 18.55
C ALA A 263 3.61 -2.67 17.10
N THR A 264 4.42 -1.92 16.33
CA THR A 264 4.17 -1.67 14.91
C THR A 264 4.19 -2.96 14.09
N PHE A 265 5.16 -3.85 14.33
CA PHE A 265 5.24 -5.14 13.66
C PHE A 265 4.11 -6.09 14.08
N VAL A 266 3.70 -6.10 15.34
CA VAL A 266 2.54 -6.88 15.80
C VAL A 266 1.26 -6.43 15.09
N VAL A 267 0.96 -5.13 15.09
CA VAL A 267 -0.23 -4.60 14.41
C VAL A 267 -0.15 -4.86 12.90
N SER A 268 1.02 -4.70 12.28
CA SER A 268 1.23 -5.08 10.89
C SER A 268 0.94 -6.57 10.66
N GLY A 269 1.43 -7.45 11.54
CA GLY A 269 1.20 -8.90 11.47
C GLY A 269 -0.27 -9.26 11.53
N LEU A 270 -1.00 -8.70 12.50
CA LEU A 270 -2.44 -8.89 12.64
C LEU A 270 -3.22 -8.42 11.39
N MET A 271 -2.83 -7.28 10.82
CA MET A 271 -3.46 -6.80 9.59
C MET A 271 -3.16 -7.70 8.38
N HIS A 272 -1.96 -8.25 8.27
CA HIS A 272 -1.65 -9.21 7.21
C HIS A 272 -2.34 -10.56 7.42
N GLU A 273 -2.48 -11.03 8.66
CA GLU A 273 -3.27 -12.22 8.98
C GLU A 273 -4.73 -12.04 8.53
N LEU A 274 -5.28 -10.86 8.81
CA LEU A 274 -6.61 -10.48 8.33
C LEU A 274 -6.66 -10.40 6.79
N MET A 275 -5.63 -9.86 6.12
CA MET A 275 -5.58 -9.86 4.64
C MET A 275 -5.59 -11.28 4.10
N PHE A 276 -4.85 -12.19 4.73
CA PHE A 276 -4.83 -13.60 4.37
C PHE A 276 -6.18 -14.27 4.63
N TYR A 277 -6.86 -13.92 5.72
CA TYR A 277 -8.22 -14.39 5.98
C TYR A 277 -9.18 -14.04 4.82
N TYR A 278 -9.09 -12.81 4.27
CA TYR A 278 -9.84 -12.44 3.06
C TYR A 278 -9.40 -13.25 1.82
N MET A 279 -8.08 -13.35 1.58
CA MET A 279 -7.50 -14.04 0.42
C MET A 279 -7.88 -15.52 0.36
N THR A 280 -7.86 -16.19 1.51
CA THR A 280 -8.16 -17.62 1.65
C THR A 280 -9.66 -17.93 1.69
N GLY A 281 -10.51 -16.91 1.63
CA GLY A 281 -11.96 -17.10 1.64
C GLY A 281 -12.54 -17.47 3.01
N GLY A 282 -11.89 -17.03 4.09
CA GLY A 282 -12.40 -17.18 5.44
C GLY A 282 -11.92 -18.45 6.13
N GLN A 283 -10.83 -19.06 5.64
CA GLN A 283 -10.20 -20.18 6.33
C GLN A 283 -9.60 -19.72 7.65
N ARG A 284 -9.52 -20.64 8.63
CA ARG A 284 -9.02 -20.30 9.97
C ARG A 284 -7.60 -19.70 9.88
N PRO A 285 -7.35 -18.54 10.52
CA PRO A 285 -6.01 -17.96 10.59
C PRO A 285 -4.98 -18.94 11.14
N SER A 286 -3.83 -19.07 10.47
CA SER A 286 -2.75 -19.94 10.93
C SER A 286 -1.81 -19.24 11.91
N TRP A 287 -1.87 -17.90 11.97
CA TRP A 287 -0.98 -17.03 12.74
C TRP A 287 0.49 -17.05 12.28
N GLU A 288 0.82 -17.81 11.24
CA GLU A 288 2.19 -17.90 10.69
C GLU A 288 2.64 -16.55 10.11
N VAL A 289 1.73 -15.82 9.46
CA VAL A 289 2.03 -14.49 8.90
C VAL A 289 2.25 -13.49 10.02
N THR A 290 1.43 -13.54 11.08
CA THR A 290 1.68 -12.72 12.27
C THR A 290 3.05 -13.01 12.88
N LEU A 291 3.43 -14.29 13.00
CA LEU A 291 4.75 -14.70 13.49
C LEU A 291 5.89 -14.21 12.58
N PHE A 292 5.70 -14.22 11.27
CA PHE A 292 6.65 -13.62 10.32
C PHE A 292 6.95 -12.16 10.69
N PHE A 293 5.92 -11.33 10.86
CA PHE A 293 6.12 -9.93 11.20
C PHE A 293 6.71 -9.74 12.61
N ILE A 294 6.28 -10.54 13.60
CA ILE A 294 6.87 -10.49 14.95
C ILE A 294 8.37 -10.81 14.90
N LEU A 295 8.77 -11.85 14.17
CA LEU A 295 10.17 -12.21 13.97
C LEU A 295 10.95 -11.07 13.32
N HIS A 296 10.43 -10.48 12.25
CA HIS A 296 11.05 -9.32 11.58
C HIS A 296 11.14 -8.10 12.49
N GLY A 297 10.15 -7.88 13.36
CA GLY A 297 10.19 -6.87 14.40
C GLY A 297 11.33 -7.11 15.38
N LEU A 298 11.48 -8.35 15.86
CA LEU A 298 12.56 -8.73 16.77
C LEU A 298 13.93 -8.53 16.10
N LEU A 299 14.11 -9.04 14.88
CA LEU A 299 15.36 -8.91 14.13
C LEU A 299 15.73 -7.44 13.86
N THR A 300 14.74 -6.62 13.50
CA THR A 300 14.95 -5.19 13.29
C THR A 300 15.23 -4.46 14.61
N GLY A 301 14.59 -4.87 15.71
CA GLY A 301 14.86 -4.36 17.06
C GLY A 301 16.28 -4.66 17.52
N ILE A 302 16.76 -5.89 17.28
CA ILE A 302 18.14 -6.32 17.52
C ILE A 302 19.09 -5.48 16.67
N GLU A 303 18.81 -5.29 15.38
CA GLU A 303 19.61 -4.44 14.49
C GLU A 303 19.74 -3.00 15.04
N VAL A 304 18.64 -2.42 15.51
CA VAL A 304 18.61 -1.07 16.12
C VAL A 304 19.42 -1.03 17.43
N ALA A 305 19.32 -2.06 18.26
CA ALA A 305 20.08 -2.16 19.51
C ALA A 305 21.59 -2.29 19.26
N ILE A 306 21.99 -3.15 18.32
CA ILE A 306 23.39 -3.32 17.89
C ILE A 306 23.93 -2.01 17.33
N GLY A 307 23.18 -1.36 16.41
CA GLY A 307 23.57 -0.07 15.84
C GLY A 307 23.74 1.03 16.89
N ARG A 308 22.99 0.97 17.99
CA ARG A 308 23.13 1.91 19.11
C ARG A 308 24.34 1.62 20.00
N ARG A 309 24.75 0.35 20.17
CA ARG A 309 25.91 -0.05 20.98
C ARG A 309 27.24 0.11 20.26
N ILE A 310 27.32 -0.27 18.98
CA ILE A 310 28.56 -0.23 18.19
C ILE A 310 28.75 1.15 17.51
N GLY A 311 27.72 2.01 17.61
CA GLY A 311 27.67 3.32 16.98
C GLY A 311 27.14 3.24 15.54
N GLU A 312 26.22 4.16 15.18
CA GLU A 312 25.59 4.21 13.85
C GLU A 312 26.63 4.38 12.71
N SER A 313 27.87 4.79 13.03
CA SER A 313 29.01 4.95 12.12
C SER A 313 29.82 3.65 11.88
N ALA A 314 29.69 2.63 12.74
CA ALA A 314 30.40 1.35 12.57
C ALA A 314 29.61 0.34 11.72
N TYR A 315 28.28 0.39 11.76
CA TYR A 315 27.40 -0.48 10.97
C TYR A 315 27.59 -0.38 9.43
N PRO A 316 27.93 0.79 8.85
CA PRO A 316 28.30 0.93 7.44
C PRO A 316 29.64 0.27 7.03
N ARG A 317 30.46 -0.25 7.97
CA ARG A 317 31.79 -0.81 7.65
C ARG A 317 31.73 -2.12 6.87
N PHE A 318 30.64 -2.86 6.93
CA PHE A 318 30.46 -4.06 6.11
C PHE A 318 30.06 -3.68 4.67
N PRO A 319 30.73 -4.22 3.63
CA PRO A 319 30.42 -3.92 2.24
C PRO A 319 28.94 -4.18 1.90
N LYS A 320 28.33 -3.24 1.17
CA LYS A 320 26.92 -3.38 0.72
C LYS A 320 26.68 -4.66 -0.08
N VAL A 321 27.70 -5.12 -0.81
CA VAL A 321 27.67 -6.37 -1.60
C VAL A 321 27.40 -7.60 -0.72
N VAL A 322 27.77 -7.59 0.56
CA VAL A 322 27.48 -8.70 1.49
C VAL A 322 26.14 -8.47 2.20
N ARG A 323 25.89 -7.23 2.63
CA ARG A 323 24.71 -6.89 3.43
C ARG A 323 23.39 -7.02 2.68
N VAL A 324 23.37 -6.69 1.39
CA VAL A 324 22.15 -6.77 0.57
C VAL A 324 21.71 -8.21 0.39
N PRO A 325 22.55 -9.15 -0.10
CA PRO A 325 22.20 -10.57 -0.16
C PRO A 325 21.83 -11.15 1.19
N LEU A 326 22.52 -10.78 2.27
CA LEU A 326 22.17 -11.24 3.62
C LEU A 326 20.76 -10.79 4.02
N THR A 327 20.44 -9.51 3.83
CA THR A 327 19.12 -8.95 4.15
C THR A 327 18.03 -9.63 3.34
N LEU A 328 18.22 -9.75 2.02
CA LEU A 328 17.26 -10.41 1.14
C LEU A 328 17.14 -11.90 1.45
N GLY A 329 18.24 -12.57 1.76
CA GLY A 329 18.27 -13.97 2.18
C GLY A 329 17.43 -14.20 3.44
N ILE A 330 17.53 -13.33 4.44
CA ILE A 330 16.66 -13.38 5.64
C ILE A 330 15.19 -13.19 5.25
N VAL A 331 14.85 -12.19 4.44
CA VAL A 331 13.45 -11.94 4.01
C VAL A 331 12.89 -13.13 3.22
N ILE A 332 13.65 -13.67 2.27
CA ILE A 332 13.22 -14.77 1.40
C ILE A 332 13.09 -16.08 2.21
N SER A 333 14.06 -16.40 3.07
CA SER A 333 14.03 -17.63 3.89
C SER A 333 12.92 -17.60 4.93
N THR A 334 12.72 -16.47 5.62
CA THR A 334 11.58 -16.33 6.54
C THR A 334 10.25 -16.27 5.79
N GLY A 335 10.24 -15.72 4.57
CA GLY A 335 9.06 -15.69 3.70
C GLY A 335 8.62 -17.08 3.26
N SER A 336 9.56 -17.94 2.83
CA SER A 336 9.23 -19.33 2.48
C SER A 336 8.76 -20.14 3.68
N TRP A 337 9.25 -19.83 4.87
CA TRP A 337 8.88 -20.54 6.09
C TRP A 337 7.53 -20.12 6.65
N LEU A 338 7.22 -18.83 6.71
CA LEU A 338 6.08 -18.32 7.48
C LEU A 338 5.06 -17.52 6.64
N PHE A 339 5.46 -16.96 5.50
CA PHE A 339 4.58 -16.05 4.74
C PHE A 339 3.84 -16.77 3.60
N PHE A 340 4.53 -17.58 2.81
CA PHE A 340 3.92 -18.28 1.67
C PHE A 340 3.09 -19.53 2.02
N PRO A 341 3.44 -20.36 3.01
CA PRO A 341 2.72 -21.62 3.29
C PRO A 341 1.21 -21.47 3.55
N PRO A 342 0.71 -20.43 4.24
CA PRO A 342 -0.73 -20.23 4.37
C PRO A 342 -1.47 -20.06 3.03
N LEU A 343 -0.86 -19.38 2.06
CA LEU A 343 -1.47 -19.15 0.74
C LEU A 343 -1.46 -20.42 -0.11
N THR A 344 -0.37 -21.17 -0.08
CA THR A 344 -0.24 -22.40 -0.87
C THR A 344 -1.08 -23.54 -0.30
N ARG A 345 -1.14 -23.70 1.03
CA ARG A 345 -2.00 -24.72 1.68
C ARG A 345 -3.50 -24.48 1.48
N SER A 346 -3.92 -23.22 1.42
CA SER A 346 -5.32 -22.85 1.19
C SER A 346 -5.74 -22.92 -0.28
N GLY A 347 -4.78 -23.05 -1.21
CA GLY A 347 -5.01 -22.97 -2.65
C GLY A 347 -5.35 -21.56 -3.15
N ALA A 348 -5.19 -20.53 -2.31
CA ALA A 348 -5.48 -19.15 -2.65
C ALA A 348 -4.54 -18.63 -3.76
N ASP A 349 -3.29 -19.10 -3.80
CA ASP A 349 -2.32 -18.80 -4.84
C ASP A 349 -2.77 -19.35 -6.20
N VAL A 350 -3.21 -20.61 -6.26
CA VAL A 350 -3.71 -21.25 -7.48
C VAL A 350 -4.97 -20.55 -7.99
N LYS A 351 -5.91 -20.24 -7.08
CA LYS A 351 -7.13 -19.51 -7.43
C LYS A 351 -6.81 -18.10 -7.96
N GLY A 352 -5.90 -17.38 -7.29
CA GLY A 352 -5.46 -16.05 -7.72
C GLY A 352 -4.77 -16.05 -9.09
N ILE A 353 -3.89 -17.03 -9.36
CA ILE A 353 -3.25 -17.15 -10.69
C ILE A 353 -4.29 -17.42 -11.77
N LYS A 354 -5.24 -18.34 -11.51
CA LYS A 354 -6.31 -18.66 -12.47
C LYS A 354 -7.21 -17.46 -12.77
N GLU A 355 -7.52 -16.63 -11.78
CA GLU A 355 -8.28 -15.39 -12.01
C GLU A 355 -7.53 -14.41 -12.93
N PHE A 356 -6.20 -14.35 -12.84
CA PHE A 356 -5.38 -13.54 -13.75
C PHE A 356 -5.37 -14.11 -15.18
N ASP A 357 -5.22 -15.43 -15.33
CA ASP A 357 -5.25 -16.09 -16.64
C ASP A 357 -6.54 -15.78 -17.39
N GLN A 358 -7.69 -15.84 -16.70
CA GLN A 358 -9.00 -15.50 -17.27
C GLN A 358 -9.07 -14.04 -17.76
N VAL A 359 -8.46 -13.10 -17.05
CA VAL A 359 -8.42 -11.68 -17.47
C VAL A 359 -7.53 -11.52 -18.71
N VAL A 360 -6.39 -12.21 -18.74
CA VAL A 360 -5.47 -12.19 -19.89
C VAL A 360 -6.14 -12.78 -21.13
N GLU A 361 -6.79 -13.95 -21.01
CA GLU A 361 -7.53 -14.59 -22.09
C GLU A 361 -8.65 -13.69 -22.62
N TRP A 362 -9.49 -13.16 -21.73
CA TRP A 362 -10.55 -12.21 -22.10
C TRP A 362 -10.00 -10.98 -22.83
N SER A 363 -8.90 -10.41 -22.36
CA SER A 363 -8.28 -9.27 -23.05
C SER A 363 -7.75 -9.62 -24.44
N ARG A 364 -7.20 -10.83 -24.63
CA ARG A 364 -6.74 -11.32 -25.93
C ARG A 364 -7.90 -11.50 -26.90
N GLU A 365 -9.00 -12.10 -26.46
CA GLU A 365 -10.23 -12.26 -27.26
C GLU A 365 -10.80 -10.90 -27.65
N TRP A 366 -10.86 -9.96 -26.72
CA TRP A 366 -11.36 -8.61 -26.98
C TRP A 366 -10.51 -7.86 -28.02
N VAL A 367 -9.18 -7.92 -27.90
CA VAL A 367 -8.26 -7.32 -28.88
C VAL A 367 -8.37 -8.01 -30.25
N GLY A 368 -8.50 -9.34 -30.27
CA GLY A 368 -8.73 -10.11 -31.50
C GLY A 368 -10.06 -9.75 -32.18
N ASN A 369 -11.11 -9.51 -31.41
CA ASN A 369 -12.40 -9.05 -31.92
C ASN A 369 -12.33 -7.60 -32.43
N MET A 370 -11.56 -6.72 -31.78
CA MET A 370 -11.34 -5.35 -32.27
C MET A 370 -10.50 -5.30 -33.55
N SER A 371 -9.47 -6.15 -33.66
CA SER A 371 -8.69 -6.26 -34.91
C SER A 371 -9.55 -6.85 -36.04
N PHE A 372 -10.46 -7.77 -35.73
CA PHE A 372 -11.46 -8.27 -36.68
C PHE A 372 -12.44 -7.17 -37.10
N VAL A 373 -12.99 -6.38 -36.17
CA VAL A 373 -13.89 -5.25 -36.48
C VAL A 373 -13.18 -4.16 -37.29
N GLY A 374 -11.92 -3.88 -37.00
CA GLY A 374 -11.09 -2.95 -37.78
C GLY A 374 -10.66 -3.47 -39.16
N ALA A 375 -10.52 -4.80 -39.32
CA ALA A 375 -10.32 -5.43 -40.62
C ALA A 375 -11.63 -5.43 -41.43
N TRP A 376 -12.77 -5.67 -40.77
CA TRP A 376 -14.10 -5.66 -41.38
C TRP A 376 -14.49 -4.25 -41.86
N SER A 377 -14.19 -3.19 -41.10
CA SER A 377 -14.43 -1.81 -41.56
C SER A 377 -13.55 -1.38 -42.73
N LYS A 378 -12.42 -2.06 -42.98
CA LYS A 378 -11.55 -1.84 -44.14
C LYS A 378 -11.98 -2.64 -45.37
N CYS A 379 -12.69 -3.75 -45.19
CA CYS A 379 -13.21 -4.56 -46.29
C CYS A 379 -14.56 -4.07 -46.84
N PHE A 380 -15.28 -3.23 -46.09
CA PHE A 380 -16.63 -2.74 -46.46
C PHE A 380 -16.74 -1.21 -46.44
N GLY A 381 -15.61 -0.51 -46.39
CA GLY A 381 -15.53 0.95 -46.45
C GLY A 381 -14.75 1.41 -47.67
N ASP A 382 -15.30 1.14 -48.86
CA ASP A 382 -15.07 1.89 -50.11
C ASP A 382 -16.41 1.96 -50.87
#